data_AF-A0A1L6I984-F1
#
_entry.id   AF-A0A1L6I984-F1
#
_cell.length_a   1.000
_cell.length_b   1.000
_cell.length_c   1.000
_cell.angle_alpha   90.00
_cell.angle_beta   90.00
_cell.angle_gamma   90.00
#
_symmetry.space_group_name_H-M   'P 1'
#
loop_
_entity.id
_entity.type
_entity.pdbx_description
1 polymer ?
#
loop_
_entity_poly.entity_id
_entity_poly.type
_entity_poly.pdbx_seq_one_letter_code
_entity_poly.pdbx_strand_id
1 'polypeptide(L)'
;MDGATQETYERIRQGSVWKNVVRNVKEVAEIKRLGENCETLQIMMVVMDQNIHELPEMVRFAHSVGIPQVFAQAAEVRGAPFNIKGLNVSLDMSKENLAPIIREAKDEAERLGVDLSLTSHLEDALRDDVPQPVSPVIPNRAKEAHKLSVAIKTCNVPWVHAPRISKNRQGIYPTVVCCHMPQVHGAGNLTHHPEFIDKPINDIFNSDFYWGIRAGLLDGSLAEDACRGCQYHQMTQWTAAQLRELEQASDAAESA
;
A
#
# COMPACT_ATOMS: atom_id res chain seq x y z
N MET A 1 12.10 6.36 -0.11
CA MET A 1 13.04 7.20 0.64
C MET A 1 12.46 7.36 2.04
N ASP A 2 13.20 7.01 3.09
CA ASP A 2 12.64 6.99 4.46
C ASP A 2 13.12 8.17 5.32
N GLY A 3 13.55 9.24 4.67
CA GLY A 3 13.94 10.51 5.26
C GLY A 3 14.06 11.53 4.14
N ALA A 4 13.59 12.75 4.38
CA ALA A 4 13.73 13.90 3.50
C ALA A 4 15.05 14.65 3.72
N THR A 5 15.73 14.38 4.85
CA THR A 5 17.05 14.92 5.15
C THR A 5 18.14 13.85 5.08
N GLN A 6 19.40 14.29 4.89
CA GLN A 6 20.56 13.40 4.93
C GLN A 6 20.64 12.67 6.28
N GLU A 7 20.48 13.40 7.38
CA GLU A 7 20.61 12.86 8.73
C GLU A 7 19.61 11.71 8.97
N THR A 8 18.33 11.96 8.76
CA THR A 8 17.28 10.95 8.97
C THR A 8 17.44 9.79 8.00
N TYR A 9 17.70 10.08 6.72
CA TYR A 9 17.84 9.03 5.70
C TYR A 9 19.03 8.11 5.97
N GLU A 10 20.22 8.64 6.21
CA GLU A 10 21.44 7.82 6.40
C GLU A 10 21.44 7.09 7.75
N ARG A 11 20.79 7.67 8.78
CA ARG A 11 20.57 7.00 10.07
C ARG A 11 19.71 5.74 9.90
N ILE A 12 18.63 5.83 9.12
CA ILE A 12 17.70 4.72 8.86
C ILE A 12 18.27 3.73 7.84
N ARG A 13 18.78 4.24 6.72
CA ARG A 13 19.31 3.47 5.58
C ARG A 13 20.83 3.37 5.67
N GLN A 14 21.32 2.68 6.70
CA GLN A 14 22.76 2.49 6.93
C GLN A 14 23.46 1.91 5.69
N GLY A 15 24.58 2.53 5.30
CA GLY A 15 25.36 2.15 4.12
C GLY A 15 24.85 2.76 2.81
N SER A 16 23.66 3.39 2.81
CA SER A 16 23.21 4.24 1.71
C SER A 16 23.73 5.66 1.90
N VAL A 17 24.09 6.33 0.79
CA VAL A 17 24.62 7.71 0.79
C VAL A 17 23.56 8.62 0.20
N TRP A 18 23.07 9.58 1.00
CA TRP A 18 21.98 10.50 0.65
C TRP A 18 22.22 11.19 -0.68
N LYS A 19 23.41 11.77 -0.86
CA LYS A 19 23.78 12.49 -2.08
C LYS A 19 23.64 11.62 -3.34
N ASN A 20 24.01 10.34 -3.25
CA ASN A 20 23.90 9.43 -4.38
C ASN A 20 22.44 9.11 -4.70
N VAL A 21 21.63 8.89 -3.66
CA VAL A 21 20.19 8.61 -3.83
C VAL A 21 19.47 9.81 -4.42
N VAL A 22 19.71 11.02 -3.90
CA VAL A 22 19.12 12.26 -4.45
C VAL A 22 19.55 12.49 -5.88
N ARG A 23 20.82 12.23 -6.24
CA ARG A 23 21.29 12.30 -7.62
C ARG A 23 20.50 11.34 -8.51
N ASN A 24 20.41 10.06 -8.13
CA ASN A 24 19.70 9.05 -8.91
C ASN A 24 18.21 9.39 -9.06
N VAL A 25 17.57 9.93 -8.02
CA VAL A 25 16.17 10.38 -8.06
C VAL A 25 15.98 11.50 -9.09
N LYS A 26 16.89 12.49 -9.12
CA LYS A 26 16.86 13.57 -10.11
C LYS A 26 17.08 13.06 -11.53
N GLU A 27 18.01 12.12 -11.72
CA GLU A 27 18.27 11.49 -13.02
C GLU A 27 17.03 10.73 -13.53
N VAL A 28 16.36 9.95 -12.67
CA VAL A 28 15.12 9.24 -13.03
C VAL A 28 13.98 10.23 -13.34
N ALA A 29 13.84 11.30 -12.56
CA ALA A 29 12.85 12.33 -12.82
C ALA A 29 13.08 13.02 -14.17
N GLU A 30 14.34 13.25 -14.55
CA GLU A 30 14.68 13.83 -15.85
C GLU A 30 14.39 12.87 -17.01
N ILE A 31 14.76 11.59 -16.89
CA ILE A 31 14.42 10.56 -17.89
C ILE A 31 12.90 10.51 -18.13
N LYS A 32 12.10 10.61 -17.05
CA LYS A 32 10.64 10.64 -17.19
C LYS A 32 10.14 11.86 -17.96
N ARG A 33 10.74 13.04 -17.78
CA ARG A 33 10.34 14.24 -18.55
C ARG A 33 10.58 14.08 -20.05
N LEU A 34 11.53 13.23 -20.44
CA LEU A 34 11.79 12.90 -21.84
C LEU A 34 10.72 11.98 -22.45
N GLY A 35 9.73 11.54 -21.66
CA GLY A 35 8.61 10.70 -22.12
C GLY A 35 8.94 9.22 -22.24
N GLU A 36 10.05 8.77 -21.65
CA GLU A 36 10.49 7.38 -21.76
C GLU A 36 9.75 6.46 -20.77
N ASN A 37 8.97 5.50 -21.31
CA ASN A 37 8.55 4.23 -20.69
C ASN A 37 7.87 4.26 -19.29
N CYS A 38 7.41 5.39 -18.77
CA CYS A 38 6.81 5.45 -17.44
C CYS A 38 5.71 6.52 -17.31
N GLU A 39 4.46 6.09 -17.12
CA GLU A 39 3.31 6.99 -16.97
C GLU A 39 3.37 7.80 -15.66
N THR A 40 3.82 7.18 -14.56
CA THR A 40 3.81 7.76 -13.22
C THR A 40 5.17 7.63 -12.53
N LEU A 41 5.48 8.53 -11.58
CA LEU A 41 6.69 8.46 -10.78
C LEU A 41 6.32 8.93 -9.38
N GLN A 42 6.76 8.18 -8.39
CA GLN A 42 6.35 8.37 -7.01
C GLN A 42 7.53 8.14 -6.08
N ILE A 43 7.62 8.96 -5.03
CA ILE A 43 8.47 8.65 -3.88
C ILE A 43 7.62 7.88 -2.86
N MET A 44 8.03 6.65 -2.55
CA MET A 44 7.46 5.91 -1.42
C MET A 44 8.28 6.17 -0.16
N MET A 45 7.63 6.54 0.93
CA MET A 45 8.23 6.72 2.26
C MET A 45 7.60 5.73 3.24
N VAL A 46 8.42 4.89 3.87
CA VAL A 46 7.96 4.08 5.00
C VAL A 46 8.05 4.93 6.26
N VAL A 47 6.90 5.18 6.87
CA VAL A 47 6.69 6.11 7.98
C VAL A 47 6.81 5.37 9.31
N MET A 48 7.69 5.88 10.17
CA MET A 48 8.02 5.40 11.51
C MET A 48 7.99 6.59 12.48
N ASP A 49 7.99 6.33 13.78
CA ASP A 49 8.06 7.40 14.80
C ASP A 49 9.24 8.35 14.56
N GLN A 50 10.37 7.79 14.13
CA GLN A 50 11.61 8.53 13.94
C GLN A 50 11.72 9.34 12.64
N ASN A 51 10.73 9.27 11.73
CA ASN A 51 10.79 10.03 10.46
C ASN A 51 9.48 10.71 10.05
N ILE A 52 8.35 10.43 10.71
CA ILE A 52 7.04 10.98 10.34
C ILE A 52 7.04 12.52 10.24
N HIS A 53 7.82 13.18 11.10
CA HIS A 53 7.92 14.64 11.18
C HIS A 53 8.52 15.25 9.92
N GLU A 54 9.22 14.44 9.10
CA GLU A 54 9.73 14.85 7.80
C GLU A 54 8.75 14.60 6.64
N LEU A 55 7.54 14.09 6.89
CA LEU A 55 6.56 13.86 5.81
C LEU A 55 6.23 15.15 5.01
N PRO A 56 6.00 16.33 5.64
CA PRO A 56 5.85 17.58 4.89
C PRO A 56 7.11 17.96 4.08
N GLU A 57 8.30 17.74 4.63
CA GLU A 57 9.57 17.97 3.91
C GLU A 57 9.75 17.00 2.73
N MET A 58 9.26 15.76 2.85
CA MET A 58 9.28 14.80 1.74
C MET A 58 8.41 15.27 0.57
N VAL A 59 7.26 15.88 0.87
CA VAL A 59 6.39 16.52 -0.14
C VAL A 59 7.12 17.70 -0.81
N ARG A 60 7.76 18.57 -0.03
CA ARG A 60 8.61 19.66 -0.56
C ARG A 60 9.72 19.14 -1.45
N PHE A 61 10.40 18.09 -1.01
CA PHE A 61 11.46 17.44 -1.76
C PHE A 61 10.94 16.89 -3.10
N ALA A 62 9.84 16.14 -3.09
CA ALA A 62 9.22 15.58 -4.29
C ALA A 62 8.92 16.66 -5.34
N HIS A 63 8.28 17.75 -4.92
CA HIS A 63 8.03 18.92 -5.77
C HIS A 63 9.34 19.50 -6.33
N SER A 64 10.36 19.69 -5.48
CA SER A 64 11.64 20.30 -5.89
C SER A 64 12.40 19.52 -6.96
N VAL A 65 12.18 18.20 -7.04
CA VAL A 65 12.78 17.33 -8.05
C VAL A 65 11.82 16.99 -9.19
N GLY A 66 10.59 17.53 -9.17
CA GLY A 66 9.58 17.31 -10.21
C GLY A 66 8.93 15.92 -10.18
N ILE A 67 8.86 15.29 -9.01
CA ILE A 67 8.12 14.04 -8.83
C ILE A 67 6.68 14.36 -8.40
N PRO A 68 5.66 13.90 -9.13
CA PRO A 68 4.28 14.32 -8.91
C PRO A 68 3.60 13.65 -7.73
N GLN A 69 4.15 12.55 -7.20
CA GLN A 69 3.47 11.71 -6.22
C GLN A 69 4.37 11.35 -5.03
N VAL A 70 3.77 11.36 -3.84
CA VAL A 70 4.33 10.76 -2.62
C VAL A 70 3.35 9.72 -2.09
N PHE A 71 3.85 8.54 -1.77
CA PHE A 71 3.10 7.53 -1.04
C PHE A 71 3.72 7.30 0.32
N ALA A 72 2.97 7.60 1.38
CA ALA A 72 3.38 7.39 2.75
C ALA A 72 2.74 6.10 3.29
N GLN A 73 3.59 5.11 3.56
CA GLN A 73 3.19 3.82 4.10
C GLN A 73 3.52 3.79 5.60
N ALA A 74 2.54 3.57 6.47
CA ALA A 74 2.82 3.24 7.87
C ALA A 74 3.72 1.99 7.97
N ALA A 75 4.75 2.04 8.80
CA ALA A 75 5.67 0.92 8.97
C ALA A 75 4.96 -0.30 9.57
N GLU A 76 5.28 -1.46 9.03
CA GLU A 76 4.76 -2.75 9.52
C GLU A 76 5.92 -3.66 9.91
N VAL A 77 6.02 -3.99 11.20
CA VAL A 77 7.06 -4.89 11.71
C VAL A 77 6.51 -6.32 11.72
N ARG A 78 6.99 -7.14 10.77
CA ARG A 78 6.55 -8.53 10.59
C ARG A 78 7.66 -9.50 11.04
N GLY A 79 7.68 -9.85 12.33
CA GLY A 79 8.62 -10.85 12.89
C GLY A 79 9.69 -10.29 13.83
N ALA A 80 10.71 -11.12 14.14
CA ALA A 80 11.86 -10.74 14.96
C ALA A 80 12.54 -9.46 14.42
N PRO A 81 13.18 -8.63 15.27
CA PRO A 81 13.53 -7.26 14.90
C PRO A 81 14.30 -7.20 13.58
N PHE A 82 13.76 -6.42 12.63
CA PHE A 82 14.32 -6.21 11.29
C PHE A 82 15.72 -5.58 11.33
N ASN A 83 16.12 -5.03 12.47
CA ASN A 83 17.45 -4.48 12.65
C ASN A 83 18.18 -5.12 13.83
N ILE A 84 19.48 -5.25 13.63
CA ILE A 84 20.45 -5.88 14.54
C ILE A 84 21.01 -4.85 15.55
N LYS A 85 20.50 -3.61 15.55
CA LYS A 85 21.10 -2.44 16.22
C LYS A 85 20.12 -1.61 17.08
N GLY A 86 18.89 -2.06 17.29
CA GLY A 86 17.87 -1.35 18.10
C GLY A 86 17.24 -0.10 17.46
N LEU A 87 17.21 0.04 16.12
CA LEU A 87 16.48 1.13 15.46
C LEU A 87 14.96 0.98 15.68
N ASN A 88 14.24 2.06 16.02
CA ASN A 88 12.78 2.00 16.15
C ASN A 88 12.12 2.03 14.76
N VAL A 89 11.78 0.87 14.22
CA VAL A 89 11.10 0.76 12.93
C VAL A 89 9.57 0.73 13.04
N SER A 90 9.03 0.99 14.23
CA SER A 90 7.58 1.03 14.48
C SER A 90 7.01 2.43 14.25
N LEU A 91 5.69 2.47 14.16
CA LEU A 91 4.87 3.67 14.22
C LEU A 91 3.86 3.52 15.37
N ASP A 92 4.27 3.93 16.56
CA ASP A 92 3.51 3.73 17.81
C ASP A 92 2.88 5.03 18.34
N MET A 93 3.06 6.16 17.63
CA MET A 93 2.43 7.43 18.03
C MET A 93 0.91 7.37 18.03
N SER A 94 0.31 8.11 18.96
CA SER A 94 -1.13 8.30 19.02
C SER A 94 -1.65 9.15 17.86
N LYS A 95 -2.96 9.04 17.59
CA LYS A 95 -3.64 9.85 16.56
C LYS A 95 -3.43 11.34 16.78
N GLU A 96 -3.48 11.80 18.03
CA GLU A 96 -3.35 13.22 18.38
C GLU A 96 -1.99 13.79 17.98
N ASN A 97 -0.94 12.97 18.04
CA ASN A 97 0.42 13.36 17.64
C ASN A 97 0.64 13.21 16.13
N LEU A 98 0.01 12.22 15.49
CA LEU A 98 0.06 12.01 14.04
C LEU A 98 -0.70 13.09 13.27
N ALA A 99 -1.91 13.43 13.72
CA ALA A 99 -2.84 14.31 13.02
C ALA A 99 -2.25 15.68 12.60
N PRO A 100 -1.56 16.44 13.46
CA PRO A 100 -1.00 17.73 13.05
C PRO A 100 0.06 17.59 11.94
N ILE A 101 0.92 16.57 12.00
CA ILE A 101 1.97 16.33 11.01
C ILE A 101 1.34 15.94 9.66
N ILE A 102 0.32 15.06 9.70
CA ILE A 102 -0.37 14.61 8.49
C ILE A 102 -1.16 15.77 7.85
N ARG A 103 -1.78 16.65 8.65
CA ARG A 103 -2.44 17.85 8.14
C ARG A 103 -1.44 18.77 7.43
N GLU A 104 -0.31 19.07 8.05
CA GLU A 104 0.74 19.88 7.42
C GLU A 104 1.21 19.28 6.10
N ALA A 105 1.41 17.95 6.05
CA ALA A 105 1.83 17.27 4.83
C ALA A 105 0.77 17.36 3.71
N LYS A 106 -0.52 17.25 4.06
CA LYS A 106 -1.63 17.38 3.10
C LYS A 106 -1.77 18.82 2.60
N ASP A 107 -1.68 19.81 3.50
CA ASP A 107 -1.71 21.23 3.14
C ASP A 107 -0.55 21.57 2.19
N GLU A 108 0.64 21.04 2.45
CA GLU A 108 1.80 21.25 1.59
C GLU A 108 1.68 20.55 0.24
N ALA A 109 1.09 19.36 0.21
CA ALA A 109 0.83 18.60 -1.00
C ALA A 109 -0.15 19.35 -1.91
N GLU A 110 -1.24 19.88 -1.34
CA GLU A 110 -2.20 20.72 -2.06
C GLU A 110 -1.53 22.00 -2.58
N ARG A 111 -0.78 22.71 -1.73
CA ARG A 111 -0.09 23.96 -2.09
C ARG A 111 0.90 23.78 -3.24
N LEU A 112 1.59 22.63 -3.30
CA LEU A 112 2.63 22.34 -4.28
C LEU A 112 2.14 21.53 -5.48
N GLY A 113 0.88 21.10 -5.50
CA GLY A 113 0.33 20.23 -6.54
C GLY A 113 0.99 18.84 -6.59
N VAL A 114 1.39 18.32 -5.43
CA VAL A 114 1.89 16.95 -5.27
C VAL A 114 0.73 16.06 -4.81
N ASP A 115 0.54 14.92 -5.45
CA ASP A 115 -0.43 13.94 -5.01
C ASP A 115 0.14 13.11 -3.86
N LEU A 116 -0.39 13.34 -2.65
CA LEU A 116 -0.03 12.62 -1.43
C LEU A 116 -1.06 11.54 -1.13
N SER A 117 -0.62 10.28 -1.22
CA SER A 117 -1.40 9.11 -0.84
C SER A 117 -0.90 8.51 0.47
N LEU A 118 -1.82 8.05 1.31
CA LEU A 118 -1.56 7.58 2.66
C LEU A 118 -2.21 6.19 2.87
N THR A 119 -1.55 5.30 3.60
CA THR A 119 -2.19 4.05 4.08
C THR A 119 -3.31 4.34 5.09
N SER A 120 -4.25 3.41 5.28
CA SER A 120 -5.43 3.62 6.15
C SER A 120 -5.07 4.03 7.58
N HIS A 121 -4.00 3.46 8.15
CA HIS A 121 -3.54 3.82 9.50
C HIS A 121 -3.24 5.33 9.64
N LEU A 122 -2.62 5.93 8.63
CA LEU A 122 -2.31 7.36 8.62
C LEU A 122 -3.55 8.21 8.35
N GLU A 123 -4.44 7.77 7.44
CA GLU A 123 -5.73 8.42 7.21
C GLU A 123 -6.62 8.43 8.48
N ASP A 124 -6.61 7.34 9.25
CA ASP A 124 -7.40 7.19 10.47
C ASP A 124 -6.97 8.15 11.59
N ALA A 125 -5.73 8.64 11.57
CA ALA A 125 -5.26 9.64 12.52
C ALA A 125 -5.96 11.00 12.34
N LEU A 126 -6.56 11.27 11.18
CA LEU A 126 -7.33 12.49 10.92
C LEU A 126 -8.80 12.38 11.31
N ARG A 127 -9.27 11.20 11.74
CA ARG A 127 -10.68 10.97 12.09
C ARG A 127 -10.91 11.34 13.57
N ASP A 128 -11.88 12.20 13.83
CA ASP A 128 -12.30 12.54 15.19
C ASP A 128 -12.95 11.34 15.90
N ASP A 129 -12.60 11.08 17.16
CA ASP A 129 -13.18 10.01 18.00
C ASP A 129 -14.54 10.41 18.64
N VAL A 130 -15.31 11.30 17.99
CA VAL A 130 -16.59 11.81 18.54
C VAL A 130 -17.72 10.78 18.29
N PRO A 131 -18.48 10.35 19.33
CA PRO A 131 -19.79 9.74 19.11
C PRO A 131 -20.69 10.79 18.46
N GLN A 132 -20.94 10.63 17.16
CA GLN A 132 -21.69 11.59 16.35
C GLN A 132 -23.11 11.80 16.93
N PRO A 133 -23.50 13.04 17.29
CA PRO A 133 -24.90 13.36 17.53
C PRO A 133 -25.67 13.17 16.22
N VAL A 134 -26.79 12.46 16.28
CA VAL A 134 -27.70 12.26 15.15
C VAL A 134 -28.29 13.62 14.73
N SER A 135 -27.68 14.25 13.72
CA SER A 135 -28.29 15.37 12.99
C SER A 135 -29.04 14.87 11.76
N PRO A 136 -30.14 15.54 11.36
CA PRO A 136 -30.99 15.08 10.28
C PRO A 136 -30.26 15.12 8.94
N VAL A 137 -30.50 14.05 8.17
CA VAL A 137 -29.83 13.66 6.92
C VAL A 137 -29.82 14.77 5.87
N ILE A 138 -28.62 15.18 5.46
CA ILE A 138 -28.33 15.73 4.13
C ILE A 138 -27.27 14.79 3.52
N PRO A 139 -27.57 14.03 2.44
CA PRO A 139 -26.68 12.98 1.97
C PRO A 139 -25.55 13.57 1.13
N ASN A 140 -24.51 14.08 1.79
CA ASN A 140 -23.18 14.16 1.23
C ASN A 140 -22.36 13.04 1.87
N ARG A 141 -21.96 12.04 1.07
CA ARG A 141 -21.31 10.79 1.50
C ARG A 141 -19.96 11.06 2.18
N ALA A 142 -19.98 11.37 3.47
CA ALA A 142 -18.84 11.16 4.35
C ALA A 142 -18.58 9.65 4.42
N LYS A 143 -17.38 9.22 4.02
CA LYS A 143 -16.94 7.82 4.02
C LYS A 143 -16.97 7.27 5.44
N GLU A 144 -18.00 6.52 5.80
CA GLU A 144 -17.98 5.67 6.99
C GLU A 144 -16.86 4.64 6.85
N ALA A 145 -16.08 4.47 7.93
CA ALA A 145 -15.06 3.44 8.03
C ALA A 145 -15.72 2.05 8.01
N HIS A 146 -15.88 1.45 6.82
CA HIS A 146 -16.45 0.10 6.72
C HIS A 146 -15.59 -0.91 7.50
N LYS A 147 -16.24 -1.82 8.25
CA LYS A 147 -15.57 -2.97 8.87
C LYS A 147 -14.73 -3.70 7.82
N LEU A 148 -13.56 -4.21 8.20
CA LEU A 148 -12.66 -4.89 7.26
C LEU A 148 -13.37 -6.03 6.50
N SER A 149 -14.23 -6.80 7.18
CA SER A 149 -15.08 -7.86 6.58
C SER A 149 -16.02 -7.40 5.47
N VAL A 150 -16.36 -6.11 5.42
CA VAL A 150 -17.11 -5.50 4.32
C VAL A 150 -16.15 -4.95 3.28
N ALA A 151 -15.10 -4.26 3.71
CA ALA A 151 -14.15 -3.60 2.81
C ALA A 151 -13.34 -4.57 1.95
N ILE A 152 -13.04 -5.78 2.41
CA ILE A 152 -12.28 -6.76 1.63
C ILE A 152 -13.09 -7.38 0.48
N LYS A 153 -14.42 -7.32 0.53
CA LYS A 153 -15.31 -7.92 -0.48
C LYS A 153 -15.15 -7.29 -1.86
N THR A 154 -14.69 -6.05 -1.88
CA THR A 154 -14.44 -5.29 -3.10
C THR A 154 -12.96 -5.20 -3.42
N CYS A 155 -12.07 -5.90 -2.68
CA CYS A 155 -10.65 -5.94 -3.01
C CYS A 155 -10.46 -6.39 -4.47
N ASN A 156 -9.47 -5.84 -5.16
CA ASN A 156 -9.15 -6.19 -6.55
C ASN A 156 -7.81 -6.92 -6.69
N VAL A 157 -7.03 -7.03 -5.61
CA VAL A 157 -5.64 -7.52 -5.67
C VAL A 157 -5.50 -8.90 -6.32
N PRO A 158 -6.17 -9.97 -5.88
CA PRO A 158 -6.00 -11.29 -6.50
C PRO A 158 -6.67 -11.44 -7.88
N TRP A 159 -7.31 -10.39 -8.40
CA TRP A 159 -7.83 -10.35 -9.76
C TRP A 159 -6.87 -9.64 -10.72
N VAL A 160 -6.06 -8.70 -10.23
CA VAL A 160 -5.18 -7.87 -11.07
C VAL A 160 -3.69 -8.10 -10.82
N HIS A 161 -3.32 -8.71 -9.69
CA HIS A 161 -1.94 -8.97 -9.33
C HIS A 161 -1.65 -10.47 -9.27
N ALA A 162 -0.62 -10.87 -10.01
CA ALA A 162 0.01 -12.18 -9.89
C ALA A 162 0.62 -12.37 -8.48
N PRO A 163 0.78 -13.62 -8.01
CA PRO A 163 1.45 -13.89 -6.75
C PRO A 163 2.88 -13.35 -6.79
N ARG A 164 3.40 -12.94 -5.63
CA ARG A 164 4.83 -12.64 -5.53
C ARG A 164 5.63 -13.90 -5.74
N ILE A 165 6.66 -13.80 -6.55
CA ILE A 165 7.61 -14.88 -6.82
C ILE A 165 8.97 -14.54 -6.22
N SER A 166 9.65 -15.55 -5.70
CA SER A 166 11.04 -15.46 -5.28
C SER A 166 11.87 -16.48 -6.05
N LYS A 167 13.13 -16.13 -6.31
CA LYS A 167 14.11 -17.02 -6.92
C LYS A 167 15.21 -17.31 -5.92
N ASN A 168 15.49 -18.58 -5.67
CA ASN A 168 16.65 -19.01 -4.90
C ASN A 168 17.40 -20.12 -5.66
N ARG A 169 18.31 -20.83 -4.98
CA ARG A 169 19.07 -21.94 -5.59
C ARG A 169 18.22 -23.16 -5.97
N GLN A 170 17.02 -23.29 -5.42
CA GLN A 170 16.10 -24.41 -5.60
C GLN A 170 15.07 -24.16 -6.71
N GLY A 171 14.96 -22.94 -7.24
CA GLY A 171 14.04 -22.61 -8.33
C GLY A 171 13.32 -21.28 -8.16
N ILE A 172 12.25 -21.10 -8.93
CA ILE A 172 11.31 -19.97 -8.80
C ILE A 172 10.04 -20.51 -8.15
N TYR A 173 9.61 -19.88 -7.07
CA TYR A 173 8.42 -20.31 -6.34
C TYR A 173 7.59 -19.09 -5.92
N PRO A 174 6.26 -19.24 -5.91
CA PRO A 174 5.39 -18.21 -5.39
C PRO A 174 5.49 -18.17 -3.86
N THR A 175 5.44 -16.97 -3.28
CA THR A 175 5.63 -16.78 -1.84
C THR A 175 4.38 -16.31 -1.13
N VAL A 176 3.65 -15.36 -1.73
CA VAL A 176 2.41 -14.80 -1.16
C VAL A 176 1.48 -14.35 -2.28
N VAL A 177 0.17 -14.45 -2.05
CA VAL A 177 -0.87 -13.94 -2.98
C VAL A 177 -0.85 -12.41 -3.02
N CYS A 178 -0.63 -11.77 -1.87
CA CYS A 178 -0.55 -10.32 -1.75
C CYS A 178 0.59 -9.94 -0.79
N CYS A 179 1.35 -8.88 -1.10
CA CYS A 179 2.40 -8.40 -0.20
C CYS A 179 1.90 -7.92 1.14
N HIS A 180 0.64 -7.53 1.22
CA HIS A 180 0.04 -6.99 2.42
C HIS A 180 -0.66 -8.04 3.27
N MET A 181 -0.74 -9.31 2.87
CA MET A 181 -1.18 -10.40 3.73
C MET A 181 -0.20 -10.51 4.91
N PRO A 182 -0.58 -10.03 6.12
CA PRO A 182 0.35 -9.77 7.21
C PRO A 182 0.73 -11.03 7.97
N GLN A 183 0.00 -12.12 7.74
CA GLN A 183 0.33 -13.45 8.19
C GLN A 183 0.53 -14.32 6.96
N VAL A 184 1.72 -14.91 6.83
CA VAL A 184 2.01 -15.96 5.84
C VAL A 184 1.36 -17.29 6.29
N HIS A 185 0.22 -17.19 6.94
CA HIS A 185 -0.50 -18.26 7.62
C HIS A 185 -1.98 -18.17 7.20
N GLY A 186 -2.73 -19.25 7.41
CA GLY A 186 -4.12 -19.32 6.97
C GLY A 186 -4.23 -19.63 5.47
N ALA A 187 -5.37 -19.27 4.87
CA ALA A 187 -5.72 -19.65 3.51
C ALA A 187 -4.77 -19.07 2.45
N GLY A 188 -4.13 -17.92 2.71
CA GLY A 188 -3.25 -17.23 1.75
C GLY A 188 -1.81 -17.76 1.67
N ASN A 189 -1.46 -18.79 2.45
CA ASN A 189 -0.09 -19.28 2.52
C ASN A 189 0.29 -20.18 1.34
N LEU A 190 1.13 -19.65 0.44
CA LEU A 190 1.64 -20.40 -0.72
C LEU A 190 2.79 -21.37 -0.39
N THR A 191 3.39 -21.29 0.80
CA THR A 191 4.51 -22.20 1.16
C THR A 191 4.06 -23.65 1.37
N HIS A 192 2.75 -23.89 1.50
CA HIS A 192 2.17 -25.24 1.60
C HIS A 192 1.76 -25.81 0.23
N HIS A 193 2.12 -25.15 -0.87
CA HIS A 193 1.76 -25.53 -2.24
C HIS A 193 2.98 -25.86 -3.11
N PRO A 194 3.71 -26.96 -2.82
CA PRO A 194 4.88 -27.36 -3.60
C PRO A 194 4.55 -27.66 -5.07
N GLU A 195 3.29 -27.95 -5.39
CA GLU A 195 2.79 -28.14 -6.76
C GLU A 195 2.93 -26.89 -7.65
N PHE A 196 3.11 -25.70 -7.05
CA PHE A 196 3.32 -24.45 -7.79
C PHE A 196 4.79 -24.13 -8.09
N ILE A 197 5.73 -24.93 -7.60
CA ILE A 197 7.16 -24.73 -7.89
C ILE A 197 7.40 -24.92 -9.40
N ASP A 198 8.09 -23.95 -10.01
CA ASP A 198 8.42 -23.91 -11.44
C ASP A 198 7.20 -23.98 -12.39
N LYS A 199 5.99 -23.71 -11.88
CA LYS A 199 4.79 -23.58 -12.71
C LYS A 199 4.70 -22.20 -13.38
N PRO A 200 4.16 -22.11 -14.60
CA PRO A 200 3.79 -20.84 -15.20
C PRO A 200 2.87 -20.03 -14.29
N ILE A 201 3.05 -18.70 -14.27
CA ILE A 201 2.20 -17.80 -13.47
C ILE A 201 0.72 -17.98 -13.82
N ASN A 202 0.39 -18.20 -15.10
CA ASN A 202 -0.99 -18.42 -15.53
C ASN A 202 -1.61 -19.66 -14.90
N ASP A 203 -0.85 -20.75 -14.73
CA ASP A 203 -1.35 -21.98 -14.12
C ASP A 203 -1.62 -21.76 -12.63
N ILE A 204 -0.72 -21.06 -11.93
CA ILE A 204 -0.88 -20.72 -10.51
C ILE A 204 -2.07 -19.78 -10.32
N PHE A 205 -2.18 -18.74 -11.14
CA PHE A 205 -3.21 -17.70 -11.03
C PHE A 205 -4.62 -18.21 -11.33
N ASN A 206 -4.75 -19.25 -12.14
CA ASN A 206 -6.02 -19.89 -12.49
C ASN A 206 -6.29 -21.19 -11.72
N SER A 207 -5.46 -21.52 -10.73
CA SER A 207 -5.64 -22.71 -9.90
C SER A 207 -6.84 -22.60 -8.96
N ASP A 208 -7.36 -23.75 -8.51
CA ASP A 208 -8.44 -23.84 -7.51
C ASP A 208 -8.08 -23.09 -6.22
N PHE A 209 -6.80 -23.10 -5.83
CA PHE A 209 -6.31 -22.33 -4.69
C PHE A 209 -6.61 -20.82 -4.85
N TYR A 210 -6.23 -20.23 -5.99
CA TYR A 210 -6.41 -18.81 -6.22
C TYR A 210 -7.89 -18.44 -6.37
N TRP A 211 -8.70 -19.32 -6.96
CA TRP A 211 -10.15 -19.17 -6.98
C TRP A 211 -10.78 -19.24 -5.58
N GLY A 212 -10.28 -20.12 -4.71
CA GLY A 212 -10.68 -20.18 -3.30
C GLY A 212 -10.39 -18.88 -2.55
N ILE A 213 -9.23 -18.25 -2.80
CA ILE A 213 -8.91 -16.93 -2.24
C ILE A 213 -9.90 -15.87 -2.72
N ARG A 214 -10.22 -15.83 -4.01
CA ARG A 214 -11.20 -14.88 -4.56
C ARG A 214 -12.58 -15.08 -3.95
N ALA A 215 -13.02 -16.33 -3.79
CA ALA A 215 -14.30 -16.66 -3.14
C ALA A 215 -14.35 -16.18 -1.68
N GLY A 216 -13.28 -16.44 -0.91
CA GLY A 216 -13.19 -16.01 0.49
C GLY A 216 -13.13 -14.49 0.69
N LEU A 217 -12.70 -13.73 -0.33
CA LEU A 217 -12.83 -12.28 -0.31
C LEU A 217 -14.30 -11.86 -0.48
N LEU A 218 -15.00 -12.44 -1.46
CA LEU A 218 -16.40 -12.09 -1.76
C LEU A 218 -17.34 -12.37 -0.57
N ASP A 219 -17.16 -13.49 0.14
CA ASP A 219 -17.97 -13.80 1.31
C ASP A 219 -17.51 -13.04 2.58
N GLY A 220 -16.27 -12.53 2.60
CA GLY A 220 -15.67 -11.76 3.68
C GLY A 220 -14.94 -12.59 4.73
N SER A 221 -14.82 -13.91 4.54
CA SER A 221 -14.17 -14.84 5.47
C SER A 221 -12.69 -14.53 5.67
N LEU A 222 -12.00 -14.02 4.65
CA LEU A 222 -10.57 -13.72 4.76
C LEU A 222 -10.24 -12.54 5.70
N ALA A 223 -11.21 -11.73 6.10
CA ALA A 223 -10.95 -10.57 6.97
C ALA A 223 -10.43 -10.98 8.35
N GLU A 224 -10.85 -12.15 8.83
CA GLU A 224 -10.39 -12.71 10.10
C GLU A 224 -9.27 -13.75 9.91
N ASP A 225 -8.82 -13.97 8.67
CA ASP A 225 -7.78 -14.92 8.30
C ASP A 225 -6.65 -14.22 7.52
N ALA A 226 -6.40 -14.57 6.24
CA ALA A 226 -5.26 -14.07 5.46
C ALA A 226 -5.20 -12.54 5.30
N CYS A 227 -6.33 -11.83 5.43
CA CYS A 227 -6.41 -10.37 5.29
C CYS A 227 -6.45 -9.62 6.64
N ARG A 228 -6.42 -10.33 7.78
CA ARG A 228 -6.50 -9.73 9.12
C ARG A 228 -5.44 -8.66 9.32
N GLY A 229 -5.84 -7.39 9.49
CA GLY A 229 -4.91 -6.28 9.73
C GLY A 229 -4.37 -5.57 8.48
N CYS A 230 -4.92 -5.85 7.29
CA CYS A 230 -4.56 -5.18 6.04
C CYS A 230 -4.79 -3.65 6.11
N GLN A 231 -3.74 -2.86 5.85
CA GLN A 231 -3.77 -1.38 5.84
C GLN A 231 -4.05 -0.75 4.45
N TYR A 232 -4.27 -1.61 3.45
CA TYR A 232 -4.39 -1.23 2.04
C TYR A 232 -5.82 -1.38 1.51
N HIS A 233 -6.72 -1.85 2.37
CA HIS A 233 -8.06 -2.26 1.99
C HIS A 233 -8.91 -1.12 1.40
N GLN A 234 -8.51 0.15 1.58
CA GLN A 234 -9.20 1.31 1.00
C GLN A 234 -8.61 1.75 -0.34
N MET A 235 -7.40 1.28 -0.67
CA MET A 235 -6.67 1.64 -1.90
C MET A 235 -6.81 0.57 -2.98
N THR A 236 -7.13 -0.66 -2.59
CA THR A 236 -7.14 -1.81 -3.48
C THR A 236 -8.55 -2.29 -3.80
N GLN A 237 -9.55 -1.41 -3.81
CA GLN A 237 -10.94 -1.77 -4.08
C GLN A 237 -11.31 -1.48 -5.53
N TRP A 238 -12.13 -2.35 -6.12
CA TRP A 238 -12.82 -2.01 -7.35
C TRP A 238 -13.70 -0.79 -7.15
N THR A 239 -13.57 0.18 -8.05
CA THR A 239 -14.51 1.31 -8.10
C THR A 239 -15.85 0.85 -8.70
N ALA A 240 -16.93 1.57 -8.39
CA ALA A 240 -18.23 1.28 -8.99
C ALA A 240 -18.23 1.39 -10.52
N ALA A 241 -17.35 2.22 -11.09
CA ALA A 241 -17.18 2.31 -12.54
C ALA A 241 -16.54 1.05 -13.11
N GLN A 242 -15.42 0.61 -12.51
CA GLN A 242 -14.74 -0.63 -12.91
C GLN A 242 -15.64 -1.87 -12.77
N LEU A 243 -16.46 -1.95 -11.71
CA LEU A 243 -17.42 -3.05 -11.56
C LEU A 243 -18.44 -3.06 -12.70
N ARG A 244 -18.99 -1.90 -13.08
CA ARG A 244 -19.92 -1.81 -14.20
C ARG A 244 -19.28 -2.19 -15.54
N GLU A 245 -18.04 -1.78 -15.75
CA GLU A 245 -17.27 -2.17 -16.95
C GLU A 245 -17.06 -3.69 -17.01
N LEU A 246 -16.74 -4.32 -15.87
CA LEU A 246 -16.59 -5.77 -15.75
C LEU A 246 -17.92 -6.51 -15.99
N GLU A 247 -19.03 -6.02 -15.42
CA GLU A 247 -20.38 -6.57 -15.64
C GLU A 247 -20.74 -6.54 -17.13
N GLN A 248 -20.57 -5.39 -17.79
CA GLN A 248 -20.84 -5.23 -19.22
C GLN A 248 -19.98 -6.14 -20.08
N ALA A 249 -18.70 -6.31 -19.74
CA ALA A 249 -17.81 -7.22 -20.45
C ALA A 249 -18.21 -8.69 -20.28
N SER A 250 -18.68 -9.08 -19.09
CA SER A 250 -19.18 -10.43 -18.81
C SER A 250 -20.46 -10.72 -19.60
N ASP A 251 -21.44 -9.81 -19.57
CA ASP A 251 -22.70 -9.95 -20.31
C ASP A 251 -22.45 -10.08 -21.83
N ALA A 252 -21.49 -9.32 -22.36
CA ALA A 252 -21.10 -9.40 -23.76
C ALA A 252 -20.43 -10.75 -24.11
N ALA A 253 -19.66 -11.33 -23.20
CA ALA A 253 -19.00 -12.63 -23.39
C ALA A 253 -19.98 -13.81 -23.30
N GLU A 254 -21.02 -13.72 -22.46
CA GLU A 254 -22.07 -14.74 -22.37
C GLU A 254 -23.06 -14.71 -23.54
N SER A 255 -23.15 -13.56 -24.23
CA SER A 255 -24.01 -13.34 -25.39
C SER A 255 -23.34 -13.68 -26.74
N ALA A 256 -22.06 -14.10 -26.74
CA ALA A 256 -21.23 -14.40 -27.91
C ALA A 256 -21.00 -15.90 -28.09
#